data_AF-A0A140KAB0-F1
#
_entry.id   AF-A0A140KAB0-F1
#
_cell.length_a   1.000
_cell.length_b   1.000
_cell.length_c   1.000
_cell.angle_alpha   90.00
_cell.angle_beta   90.00
_cell.angle_gamma   90.00
#
_symmetry.space_group_name_H-M   'P 1'
#
loop_
_entity.id
_entity.type
_entity.pdbx_description
1 polymer ?
#
loop_
_entity_poly.entity_id
_entity_poly.type
_entity_poly.pdbx_seq_one_letter_code
_entity_poly.pdbx_strand_id
1 'polypeptide(L)' 'MTKARWEAELMQQILAAYDIPSRVIDIGVGIYFGQGSQAALQVHAKNQWTALLLLSSPEDH' A
#
# COMPACT_ATOMS: atom_id res chain seq x y z
N MET A 1 10.94 -10.08 -9.19
CA MET A 1 9.78 -9.68 -8.36
C MET A 1 10.19 -8.46 -7.54
N THR A 2 9.50 -7.34 -7.69
CA THR A 2 9.87 -6.03 -7.15
C THR A 2 9.42 -5.88 -5.70
N LYS A 3 10.31 -5.40 -4.82
CA LYS A 3 10.08 -5.14 -3.39
C LYS A 3 8.78 -4.36 -3.12
N ALA A 4 8.44 -3.41 -4.00
CA ALA A 4 7.24 -2.58 -3.90
C ALA A 4 5.93 -3.39 -3.97
N ARG A 5 5.88 -4.45 -4.78
CA ARG A 5 4.69 -5.31 -4.87
C ARG A 5 4.43 -6.04 -3.56
N TRP A 6 5.49 -6.59 -2.97
CA TRP A 6 5.42 -7.31 -1.70
C TRP A 6 4.97 -6.39 -0.56
N GLU A 7 5.51 -5.18 -0.50
CA GLU A 7 5.13 -4.18 0.50
C GLU A 7 3.64 -3.77 0.36
N ALA A 8 3.18 -3.53 -0.87
CA ALA A 8 1.77 -3.22 -1.12
C ALA A 8 0.82 -4.38 -0.75
N GLU A 9 1.24 -5.63 -0.96
CA GLU A 9 0.47 -6.82 -0.55
C GLU A 9 0.38 -6.96 0.96
N LEU A 10 1.46 -6.68 1.69
CA LEU A 10 1.46 -6.65 3.15
C LEU A 10 0.50 -5.57 3.67
N MET A 11 0.56 -4.36 3.12
CA MET A 11 -0.35 -3.27 3.47
C MET A 11 -1.81 -3.63 3.18
N GLN A 12 -2.08 -4.31 2.07
CA GLN A 12 -3.42 -4.82 1.74
C GLN A 12 -3.93 -5.82 2.79
N GLN A 13 -3.07 -6.73 3.24
CA GLN A 13 -3.43 -7.71 4.29
C GLN A 13 -3.74 -7.03 5.62
N ILE A 14 -2.97 -6.01 6.01
CA ILE A 14 -3.24 -5.22 7.21
C ILE A 14 -4.63 -4.58 7.10
N LEU A 15 -4.93 -3.89 5.99
CA LEU A 15 -6.24 -3.25 5.81
C LEU A 15 -7.40 -4.27 5.77
N ALA A 16 -7.19 -5.44 5.19
CA ALA A 16 -8.19 -6.51 5.16
C ALA A 16 -8.55 -7.01 6.56
N ALA A 17 -7.59 -7.04 7.50
CA ALA A 17 -7.84 -7.39 8.89
C ALA A 17 -8.80 -6.42 9.62
N TYR A 18 -8.93 -5.18 9.12
CA TYR A 18 -9.82 -4.15 9.66
C TYR A 18 -11.06 -3.93 8.78
N ASP A 19 -11.41 -4.86 7.90
CA ASP A 19 -12.55 -4.76 6.97
C ASP A 19 -12.45 -3.55 6.02
N ILE A 20 -11.24 -3.08 5.72
CA ILE A 20 -11.02 -1.96 4.80
C ILE A 20 -10.76 -2.51 3.39
N PRO A 21 -11.71 -2.38 2.45
CA PRO A 21 -11.53 -2.84 1.08
C PRO A 21 -10.41 -2.05 0.42
N SER A 22 -9.40 -2.77 -0.06
CA SER A 22 -8.22 -2.21 -0.68
C SER A 22 -7.75 -3.08 -1.86
N ARG A 23 -7.15 -2.44 -2.87
CA ARG A 23 -6.65 -3.10 -4.08
C ARG A 23 -5.23 -2.64 -4.37
N VAL A 24 -4.32 -3.59 -4.54
CA VAL A 24 -2.99 -3.30 -5.08
C VAL A 24 -3.11 -3.07 -6.59
N ILE A 25 -2.60 -1.94 -7.05
CA ILE A 25 -2.52 -1.57 -8.46
C ILE A 25 -1.06 -1.38 -8.86
N ASP A 26 -0.69 -1.86 -10.04
CA ASP A 26 0.61 -1.57 -10.64
C ASP A 26 0.50 -0.20 -11.34
N ILE A 27 1.34 0.75 -10.94
CA ILE A 27 1.36 2.11 -11.50
C ILE A 27 2.36 2.21 -12.66
N GLY A 28 2.93 1.08 -13.08
CA GLY A 28 3.91 0.95 -14.13
C GLY A 28 5.35 0.89 -13.62
N VAL A 29 6.26 0.71 -14.58
CA VAL A 29 7.70 0.85 -14.34
C VAL A 29 8.01 2.33 -14.21
N GLY A 30 8.49 2.75 -13.03
CA GLY A 30 9.09 4.07 -12.88
C GLY A 30 10.25 4.19 -13.86
N ILE A 31 10.12 5.08 -14.86
CA ILE A 31 11.13 5.26 -15.92
C ILE A 31 12.43 5.86 -15.34
N TYR A 32 12.38 6.36 -14.11
CA TYR A 32 13.55 6.86 -13.39
C TYR A 32 14.22 5.76 -12.54
N PHE A 33 15.51 5.55 -12.81
CA PHE A 33 16.47 4.82 -11.97
C PHE A 33 16.32 3.29 -11.80
N GLY A 34 15.61 2.59 -12.69
CA GLY A 34 15.60 1.12 -12.66
C GLY A 34 15.04 0.51 -11.36
N GLN A 35 14.38 1.33 -10.53
CA GLN A 35 13.52 0.88 -9.45
C GLN A 35 12.28 0.30 -10.12
N GLY A 36 12.30 -1.00 -10.35
CA GLY A 36 11.25 -1.70 -11.11
C GLY A 36 9.82 -1.44 -10.59
N SER A 37 8.85 -1.92 -11.37
CA SER A 37 7.38 -1.86 -11.15
C SER A 37 6.96 -1.30 -9.78
N GLN A 38 6.38 -0.09 -9.83
CA GLN A 38 5.80 0.59 -8.69
C GLN A 38 4.41 0.00 -8.44
N ALA A 39 4.10 -0.29 -7.17
CA ALA A 39 2.77 -0.72 -6.74
C ALA A 39 2.17 0.35 -5.82
N ALA A 40 0.90 0.68 -6.03
CA ALA A 40 0.11 1.49 -5.11
C ALA A 40 -1.00 0.67 -4.48
N LEU A 41 -1.45 1.13 -3.31
CA LEU A 41 -2.62 0.61 -2.62
C LEU A 41 -3.79 1.59 -2.81
N GLN A 42 -4.81 1.18 -3.54
CA GLN A 42 -6.05 1.93 -3.71
C GLN A 42 -7.04 1.56 -2.60
N VAL A 43 -7.62 2.56 -1.96
CA VAL A 43 -8.67 2.42 -0.94
C VAL A 43 -9.85 3.32 -1.26
N HIS A 44 -11.03 3.03 -0.71
CA HIS A 44 -12.17 3.93 -0.80
C HIS A 44 -11.86 5.25 -0.07
N ALA A 45 -12.23 6.40 -0.66
CA ALA A 45 -11.89 7.72 -0.10
C ALA A 45 -12.35 7.89 1.36
N LYS A 46 -13.51 7.32 1.71
CA LYS A 46 -14.04 7.32 3.09
C LYS A 46 -13.09 6.65 4.10
N ASN A 47 -12.32 5.67 3.67
CA ASN A 47 -11.43 4.87 4.52
C ASN A 47 -9.98 5.31 4.41
N GLN A 48 -9.68 6.35 3.62
CA GLN A 48 -8.31 6.80 3.37
C GLN A 48 -7.59 7.21 4.64
N TRP A 49 -8.25 8.00 5.50
CA TRP A 49 -7.67 8.44 6.77
C TRP A 49 -7.40 7.29 7.72
N THR A 50 -8.35 6.35 7.84
CA THR A 50 -8.17 5.14 8.67
C THR A 50 -7.05 4.26 8.13
N ALA A 51 -6.97 4.07 6.82
CA ALA A 51 -5.89 3.31 6.20
C ALA A 51 -4.53 3.97 6.44
N LEU A 52 -4.42 5.29 6.30
CA LEU A 52 -3.18 6.02 6.60
C LEU A 52 -2.77 5.89 8.06
N LEU A 53 -3.73 5.95 8.99
CA LEU A 53 -3.45 5.79 10.42
C LEU A 53 -2.99 4.36 10.79
N LEU A 54 -3.58 3.34 10.17
CA LEU A 54 -3.20 1.94 10.40
C LEU A 54 -1.85 1.59 9.78
N LEU A 55 -1.50 2.23 8.66
CA LEU A 55 -0.25 2.01 7.95
C LEU A 55 0.88 2.92 8.46
N SER A 56 0.58 4.04 9.11
CA SER A 56 1.57 4.81 9.84
C SER A 56 2.07 3.96 11.02
N SER A 57 3.40 3.88 11.18
CA SER A 57 3.98 3.27 12.38
C SER A 57 3.33 3.92 13.60
N PRO A 58 2.88 3.15 14.62
CA PRO A 58 2.64 3.76 15.92
C PRO A 58 3.96 4.43 16.30
N GLU A 59 3.90 5.69 16.72
CA GLU A 59 5.07 6.43 17.17
C GLU A 59 5.86 5.55 18.16
N ASP A 60 7.16 5.37 17.88
CA ASP A 60 8.10 4.63 18.71
C ASP A 60 8.02 5.18 20.15
N HIS A 61 7.51 4.37 21.08
CA HIS A 61 7.46 4.66 22.50
C HIS A 61 8.39 3.74 23.27
#